data_AF-A0A1Y5FE77-F1
#
_entry.id   AF-A0A1Y5FE77-F1
#
_cell.length_a   1.000
_cell.length_b   1.000
_cell.length_c   1.000
_cell.angle_alpha   90.00
_cell.angle_beta   90.00
_cell.angle_gamma   90.00
#
_symmetry.space_group_name_H-M   'P 1'
#
loop_
_entity.id
_entity.type
_entity.pdbx_description
1 polymer ?
#
loop_
_entity_poly.entity_id
_entity_poly.type
_entity_poly.pdbx_seq_one_letter_code
_entity_poly.pdbx_strand_id
1 'polypeptide(L)'
;MAKTNNITCSVIILPYNNSMDSLYNNLTEKKFKLIAIFFCFLGDLVISKYAWIIVSKKELFEKVFLMIIKNNPDFDESAVPKNFFNELFQLCSQAVLAMIVLVIIIHAINYILYFKNKIFAYKYLRIQSWLGGLGLCVLGFPNLTQGWFNMVMALSGVTLIYTGIGLSHFTPKSLVPKVSSKKA
;
A
#
# COMPACT_ATOMS: atom_id res chain seq x y z
N MET A 1 -49.27 -25.70 -4.93
CA MET A 1 -49.36 -24.28 -4.55
C MET A 1 -48.26 -24.01 -3.52
N ALA A 2 -47.05 -23.67 -3.99
CA ALA A 2 -45.86 -23.54 -3.15
C ALA A 2 -45.72 -22.09 -2.67
N LYS A 3 -45.65 -21.89 -1.35
CA LYS A 3 -45.30 -20.60 -0.73
C LYS A 3 -43.79 -20.39 -0.86
N THR A 4 -43.38 -19.45 -1.70
CA THR A 4 -42.01 -18.93 -1.72
C THR A 4 -41.85 -17.89 -0.63
N ASN A 5 -41.11 -18.24 0.42
CA ASN A 5 -40.69 -17.31 1.47
C ASN A 5 -39.64 -16.36 0.87
N ASN A 6 -39.99 -15.07 0.78
CA ASN A 6 -39.02 -14.02 0.49
C ASN A 6 -38.08 -13.87 1.68
N ILE A 7 -36.85 -14.37 1.54
CA ILE A 7 -35.75 -14.05 2.46
C ILE A 7 -35.29 -12.63 2.12
N THR A 8 -35.78 -11.64 2.85
CA THR A 8 -35.22 -10.30 2.82
C THR A 8 -33.82 -10.36 3.41
N CYS A 9 -32.83 -10.25 2.53
CA CYS A 9 -31.44 -10.03 2.90
C CYS A 9 -31.34 -8.61 3.50
N SER A 10 -31.54 -8.50 4.80
CA SER A 10 -31.24 -7.30 5.56
C SER A 10 -29.73 -7.13 5.55
N VAL A 11 -29.23 -6.35 4.59
CA VAL A 11 -27.91 -5.74 4.66
C VAL A 11 -27.87 -5.02 6.00
N ILE A 12 -27.08 -5.54 6.93
CA ILE A 12 -26.76 -4.88 8.19
C ILE A 12 -25.99 -3.62 7.81
N ILE A 13 -26.72 -2.52 7.63
CA ILE A 13 -26.14 -1.18 7.62
C ILE A 13 -25.74 -0.94 9.07
N LEU A 14 -24.50 -1.27 9.42
CA LEU A 14 -23.95 -0.87 10.71
C LEU A 14 -24.06 0.65 10.82
N PRO A 15 -24.61 1.19 11.91
CA PRO A 15 -24.74 2.63 12.10
C PRO A 15 -23.35 3.26 12.05
N TYR A 16 -23.14 4.13 11.08
CA TYR A 16 -21.94 4.96 10.94
C TYR A 16 -21.86 5.88 12.17
N ASN A 17 -20.85 5.67 13.00
CA ASN A 17 -20.72 6.33 14.29
C ASN A 17 -20.17 7.76 14.09
N ASN A 18 -20.91 8.78 14.56
CA ASN A 18 -20.71 10.23 14.35
C ASN A 18 -19.38 10.84 14.86
N SER A 19 -18.41 10.07 15.35
CA SER A 19 -17.16 10.62 15.94
C SER A 19 -16.08 10.97 14.91
N MET A 20 -16.05 10.28 13.75
CA MET A 20 -15.01 10.49 12.74
C MET A 20 -15.23 11.72 11.86
N ASP A 21 -16.45 12.25 11.79
CA ASP A 21 -16.76 13.43 10.97
C ASP A 21 -16.01 14.68 11.48
N SER A 22 -15.83 14.79 12.80
CA SER A 22 -15.12 15.93 13.42
C SER A 22 -13.72 16.21 12.84
N LEU A 23 -12.99 15.16 12.44
CA LEU A 23 -11.64 15.26 11.88
C LEU A 23 -11.62 15.80 10.44
N TYR A 24 -12.73 15.65 9.72
CA TYR A 24 -12.84 16.02 8.30
C TYR A 24 -13.76 17.22 8.05
N ASN A 25 -14.58 17.60 9.03
CA ASN A 25 -15.56 18.69 8.94
C ASN A 25 -14.96 20.04 8.51
N ASN A 26 -13.69 20.30 8.82
CA ASN A 26 -13.01 21.54 8.47
C ASN A 26 -12.20 21.47 7.16
N LEU A 27 -12.21 20.31 6.47
CA LEU A 27 -11.45 20.10 5.24
C LEU A 27 -12.37 20.19 4.02
N THR A 28 -11.91 20.93 3.02
CA THR A 28 -12.52 20.88 1.68
C THR A 28 -11.97 19.68 0.92
N GLU A 29 -12.76 19.15 -0.02
CA GLU A 29 -12.35 18.02 -0.88
C GLU A 29 -11.00 18.29 -1.58
N LYS A 30 -10.77 19.53 -2.04
CA LYS A 30 -9.51 19.92 -2.69
C LYS A 30 -8.31 19.88 -1.73
N LYS A 31 -8.48 20.35 -0.49
CA LYS A 31 -7.43 20.30 0.54
C LYS A 31 -7.15 18.85 0.94
N PHE A 32 -8.20 18.05 1.16
CA PHE A 32 -8.06 16.64 1.48
C PHE A 32 -7.32 15.87 0.39
N LYS A 33 -7.61 16.12 -0.90
CA LYS A 33 -6.88 15.49 -2.02
C LYS A 33 -5.38 15.69 -1.96
N LEU A 34 -4.94 16.91 -1.63
CA LEU A 34 -3.51 17.21 -1.50
C LEU A 34 -2.90 16.47 -0.31
N ILE A 35 -3.60 16.45 0.84
CA ILE A 35 -3.17 15.69 2.03
C ILE A 35 -3.08 14.20 1.73
N ALA A 36 -4.08 13.64 1.07
CA ALA A 36 -4.12 12.23 0.69
C ALA A 36 -2.95 11.86 -0.24
N ILE A 37 -2.72 12.65 -1.29
CA ILE A 37 -1.57 12.45 -2.20
C ILE A 37 -0.25 12.53 -1.42
N PHE A 38 -0.10 13.52 -0.55
CA PHE A 38 1.11 13.72 0.24
C PHE A 38 1.39 12.53 1.17
N PHE A 39 0.39 12.05 1.92
CA PHE A 39 0.55 10.90 2.82
C PHE A 39 0.76 9.59 2.06
N CYS A 40 0.05 9.37 0.96
CA CYS A 40 0.31 8.21 0.09
C CYS A 40 1.75 8.23 -0.45
N PHE A 41 2.21 9.37 -0.94
CA PHE A 41 3.57 9.50 -1.47
C PHE A 41 4.65 9.29 -0.39
N LEU A 42 4.47 9.85 0.82
CA LEU A 42 5.38 9.58 1.94
C LEU A 42 5.38 8.09 2.31
N GLY A 43 4.21 7.45 2.33
CA GLY A 43 4.09 6.01 2.55
C GLY A 43 4.88 5.19 1.52
N ASP A 44 4.79 5.56 0.24
CA ASP A 44 5.52 4.90 -0.84
C ASP A 44 7.05 5.04 -0.67
N LEU A 45 7.53 6.21 -0.26
CA LEU A 45 8.95 6.42 0.00
C LEU A 45 9.45 5.57 1.18
N VAL A 46 8.64 5.45 2.23
CA VAL A 46 8.98 4.66 3.42
C VAL A 46 9.02 3.17 3.10
N ILE A 47 8.02 2.63 2.40
CA ILE A 47 8.04 1.21 2.00
C ILE A 47 9.13 0.92 0.97
N SER A 48 9.41 1.86 0.06
CA SER A 48 10.51 1.73 -0.91
C SER A 48 11.86 1.68 -0.22
N LYS A 49 12.09 2.56 0.77
CA LYS A 49 13.30 2.54 1.58
C LYS A 49 13.42 1.24 2.37
N TYR A 50 12.32 0.74 2.95
CA TYR A 50 12.31 -0.54 3.64
C TYR A 50 12.68 -1.71 2.71
N ALA A 51 12.07 -1.77 1.52
CA ALA A 51 12.39 -2.78 0.51
C ALA A 51 13.86 -2.72 0.08
N TRP A 52 14.40 -1.51 -0.12
CA TRP A 52 15.81 -1.31 -0.44
C TRP A 52 16.73 -1.82 0.66
N ILE A 53 16.46 -1.48 1.94
CA ILE A 53 17.27 -1.92 3.08
C ILE A 53 17.31 -3.45 3.19
N ILE A 54 16.24 -4.15 2.84
CA ILE A 54 16.22 -5.62 2.85
C ILE A 54 17.10 -6.18 1.74
N VAL A 55 16.90 -5.68 0.51
CA VAL A 55 17.56 -6.25 -0.67
C VAL A 55 19.03 -5.85 -0.77
N SER A 56 19.40 -4.65 -0.31
CA SER A 56 20.78 -4.16 -0.37
C SER A 56 21.72 -4.83 0.64
N LYS A 57 21.22 -5.76 1.47
CA LYS A 57 22.03 -6.52 2.43
C LYS A 57 22.64 -7.75 1.75
N LYS A 58 23.88 -7.60 1.31
CA LYS A 58 24.66 -8.68 0.68
C LYS A 58 24.72 -9.95 1.53
N GLU A 59 24.87 -9.81 2.85
CA GLU A 59 24.88 -10.94 3.79
C GLU A 59 23.61 -11.78 3.74
N LEU A 60 22.45 -11.15 3.54
CA LEU A 60 21.16 -11.84 3.44
C LEU A 60 21.07 -12.60 2.12
N PHE A 61 21.51 -11.96 1.03
CA PHE A 61 21.60 -12.57 -0.29
C PHE A 61 22.51 -13.81 -0.28
N GLU A 62 23.71 -13.68 0.27
CA GLU A 62 24.67 -14.78 0.39
C GLU A 62 24.11 -15.93 1.25
N LYS A 63 23.46 -15.62 2.38
CA LYS A 63 22.83 -16.65 3.23
C LYS A 63 21.75 -17.46 2.51
N VAL A 64 20.87 -16.79 1.76
CA VAL A 64 19.81 -17.46 0.99
C VAL A 64 20.42 -18.31 -0.12
N PHE A 65 21.42 -17.78 -0.82
CA PHE A 65 22.06 -18.51 -1.91
C PHE A 65 22.83 -19.74 -1.41
N LEU A 66 23.61 -19.60 -0.34
CA LEU A 66 24.34 -20.70 0.29
C LEU A 66 23.38 -21.78 0.83
N MET A 67 22.20 -21.40 1.30
CA MET A 67 21.17 -22.35 1.70
C MET A 67 20.66 -23.17 0.51
N ILE A 68 20.49 -22.54 -0.66
CA ILE A 68 20.07 -23.22 -1.90
C ILE A 68 21.17 -24.15 -2.42
N ILE A 69 22.43 -23.71 -2.41
CA ILE A 69 23.59 -24.53 -2.81
C ILE A 69 23.70 -25.76 -1.92
N LYS A 70 23.67 -25.58 -0.59
CA LYS A 70 23.85 -26.66 0.38
C LYS A 70 22.78 -27.76 0.26
N ASN A 71 21.61 -27.41 -0.26
CA ASN A 71 20.50 -28.35 -0.47
C ASN A 71 20.54 -29.04 -1.84
N ASN A 72 21.53 -28.74 -2.70
CA ASN A 72 21.72 -29.37 -4.00
C ASN A 72 23.03 -30.18 -4.02
N PRO A 73 22.96 -31.52 -3.85
CA PRO A 73 24.15 -32.37 -3.79
C PRO A 73 24.95 -32.41 -5.10
N ASP A 74 24.34 -32.05 -6.23
CA ASP A 74 24.98 -32.01 -7.55
C ASP A 74 25.64 -30.65 -7.87
N PHE A 75 25.60 -29.69 -6.94
CA PHE A 75 26.18 -28.37 -7.16
C PHE A 75 27.68 -28.39 -6.87
N ASP A 76 28.50 -28.25 -7.92
CA ASP A 76 29.94 -28.09 -7.81
C ASP A 76 30.32 -26.62 -7.65
N GLU A 77 30.68 -26.22 -6.43
CA GLU A 77 31.16 -24.85 -6.13
C GLU A 77 32.43 -24.49 -6.92
N SER A 78 33.25 -25.46 -7.30
CA SER A 78 34.49 -25.21 -8.04
C SER A 78 34.25 -24.80 -9.50
N ALA A 79 33.06 -25.09 -10.03
CA ALA A 79 32.62 -24.64 -11.34
C ALA A 79 32.10 -23.19 -11.36
N VAL A 80 31.93 -22.56 -10.19
CA VAL A 80 31.39 -21.19 -10.08
C VAL A 80 32.51 -20.16 -10.21
N PRO A 81 32.42 -19.19 -11.14
CA PRO A 81 33.40 -18.11 -11.23
C PRO A 81 33.50 -17.32 -9.92
N LYS A 82 34.73 -16.95 -9.53
CA LYS A 82 35.02 -16.25 -8.25
C LYS A 82 34.19 -14.98 -8.02
N ASN A 83 33.75 -14.30 -9.09
CA ASN A 83 32.98 -13.06 -9.01
C ASN A 83 31.46 -13.24 -9.21
N PHE A 84 31.00 -14.46 -9.52
CA PHE A 84 29.61 -14.71 -9.91
C PHE A 84 28.59 -14.18 -8.89
N PHE A 85 28.82 -14.40 -7.59
CA PHE A 85 27.92 -13.93 -6.54
C PHE A 85 27.88 -12.41 -6.40
N ASN A 86 29.01 -11.74 -6.61
CA ASN A 86 29.06 -10.28 -6.59
C ASN A 86 28.30 -9.69 -7.77
N GLU A 87 28.51 -10.23 -8.97
CA GLU A 87 27.84 -9.80 -10.19
C GLU A 87 26.34 -10.07 -10.10
N LEU A 88 25.94 -11.24 -9.62
CA LEU A 88 24.54 -11.60 -9.43
C LEU A 88 23.87 -10.71 -8.37
N PHE A 89 24.53 -10.44 -7.24
CA PHE A 89 24.01 -9.52 -6.23
C PHE A 89 23.83 -8.10 -6.78
N GLN A 90 24.79 -7.59 -7.56
CA GLN A 90 24.70 -6.29 -8.19
C GLN A 90 23.53 -6.23 -9.19
N LEU A 91 23.39 -7.24 -10.03
CA LEU A 91 22.29 -7.34 -10.99
C LEU A 91 20.93 -7.37 -10.27
N CYS A 92 20.79 -8.19 -9.22
CA CYS A 92 19.57 -8.26 -8.41
C CYS A 92 19.26 -6.91 -7.75
N SER A 93 20.27 -6.26 -7.17
CA SER A 93 20.10 -4.96 -6.51
C SER A 93 19.67 -3.87 -7.50
N GLN A 94 20.29 -3.82 -8.68
CA GLN A 94 19.92 -2.86 -9.72
C GLN A 94 18.52 -3.11 -10.27
N ALA A 95 18.15 -4.38 -10.47
CA ALA A 95 16.80 -4.75 -10.91
C ALA A 95 15.74 -4.30 -9.89
N VAL A 96 15.97 -4.54 -8.60
CA VAL A 96 15.05 -4.09 -7.55
C VAL A 96 14.98 -2.57 -7.48
N LEU A 97 16.11 -1.87 -7.61
CA LEU A 97 16.13 -0.41 -7.65
C LEU A 97 15.30 0.12 -8.83
N ALA A 98 15.47 -0.45 -10.03
CA ALA A 98 14.69 -0.09 -11.21
C ALA A 98 13.18 -0.33 -11.00
N MET A 99 12.80 -1.45 -10.37
CA MET A 99 11.41 -1.74 -10.02
C MET A 99 10.83 -0.75 -9.02
N ILE A 100 11.59 -0.36 -7.99
CA ILE A 100 11.18 0.67 -7.02
C ILE A 100 10.90 2.00 -7.75
N VAL A 101 11.81 2.42 -8.63
CA VAL A 101 11.63 3.65 -9.42
C VAL A 101 10.37 3.58 -10.28
N LEU A 102 10.15 2.45 -10.98
CA LEU A 102 8.98 2.26 -11.82
C LEU A 102 7.67 2.31 -11.02
N VAL A 103 7.65 1.67 -9.85
CA VAL A 103 6.49 1.69 -8.94
C VAL A 103 6.18 3.11 -8.48
N ILE A 104 7.19 3.89 -8.08
CA ILE A 104 7.00 5.30 -7.70
C ILE A 104 6.40 6.12 -8.86
N ILE A 105 6.85 5.90 -10.10
CA ILE A 105 6.29 6.56 -11.28
C ILE A 105 4.81 6.19 -11.47
N ILE A 106 4.46 4.91 -11.34
CA ILE A 106 3.07 4.43 -11.45
C ILE A 106 2.19 5.07 -10.36
N HIS A 107 2.67 5.17 -9.13
CA HIS A 107 1.96 5.87 -8.05
C HIS A 107 1.78 7.36 -8.37
N ALA A 108 2.83 8.03 -8.86
CA ALA A 108 2.76 9.44 -9.26
C ALA A 108 1.69 9.70 -10.33
N ILE A 109 1.59 8.81 -11.33
CA ILE A 109 0.53 8.87 -12.35
C ILE A 109 -0.85 8.75 -11.69
N ASN A 110 -1.03 7.80 -10.77
CA ASN A 110 -2.29 7.64 -10.04
C ASN A 110 -2.64 8.87 -9.20
N TYR A 111 -1.67 9.57 -8.60
CA TYR A 111 -1.91 10.83 -7.89
C TYR A 111 -2.44 11.93 -8.80
N ILE A 112 -1.84 12.09 -9.98
CA ILE A 112 -2.30 13.05 -10.99
C ILE A 112 -3.74 12.70 -11.43
N LEU A 113 -4.02 11.43 -11.69
CA LEU A 113 -5.35 10.98 -12.10
C LEU A 113 -6.40 11.14 -10.98
N TYR A 114 -6.01 10.90 -9.73
CA TYR A 114 -6.89 11.12 -8.58
C TYR A 114 -7.22 12.60 -8.41
N PHE A 115 -6.22 13.49 -8.56
CA PHE A 115 -6.45 14.94 -8.54
C PHE A 115 -7.40 15.39 -9.66
N LYS A 116 -7.36 14.70 -10.82
CA LYS A 116 -8.29 14.87 -11.95
C LYS A 116 -9.64 14.13 -11.77
N ASN A 117 -9.98 13.69 -10.56
CA ASN A 117 -11.25 13.05 -10.21
C ASN A 117 -11.53 11.71 -10.92
N LYS A 118 -10.50 10.97 -11.34
CA LYS A 118 -10.69 9.67 -11.99
C LYS A 118 -11.05 8.60 -10.96
N ILE A 119 -12.18 7.91 -11.18
CA ILE A 119 -12.73 6.90 -10.27
C ILE A 119 -11.76 5.74 -10.03
N PHE A 120 -11.09 5.27 -11.08
CA PHE A 120 -10.09 4.20 -10.97
C PHE A 120 -8.97 4.60 -10.00
N ALA A 121 -8.42 5.80 -10.13
CA ALA A 121 -7.37 6.31 -9.26
C ALA A 121 -7.85 6.46 -7.80
N TYR A 122 -9.11 6.89 -7.60
CA TYR A 122 -9.71 6.89 -6.26
C TYR A 122 -9.74 5.49 -5.62
N LYS A 123 -10.23 4.47 -6.37
CA LYS A 123 -10.27 3.08 -5.87
C LYS A 123 -8.87 2.56 -5.58
N TYR A 124 -7.92 2.87 -6.46
CA TYR A 124 -6.52 2.52 -6.31
C TYR A 124 -5.91 3.12 -5.03
N LEU A 125 -6.04 4.44 -4.83
CA LEU A 125 -5.55 5.11 -3.62
C LEU A 125 -6.20 4.55 -2.34
N ARG A 126 -7.50 4.19 -2.39
CA ARG A 126 -8.18 3.59 -1.25
C ARG A 126 -7.59 2.23 -0.89
N ILE A 127 -7.33 1.38 -1.88
CA ILE A 127 -6.68 0.08 -1.68
C ILE A 127 -5.25 0.28 -1.16
N GLN A 128 -4.47 1.17 -1.79
CA GLN A 128 -3.11 1.51 -1.37
C GLN A 128 -3.07 2.00 0.08
N SER A 129 -4.00 2.88 0.47
CA SER A 129 -4.08 3.44 1.82
C SER A 129 -4.36 2.36 2.86
N TRP A 130 -5.27 1.43 2.58
CA TRP A 130 -5.58 0.34 3.52
C TRP A 130 -4.49 -0.71 3.60
N LEU A 131 -4.03 -1.23 2.45
CA LEU A 131 -3.00 -2.26 2.41
C LEU A 131 -1.65 -1.72 2.91
N GLY A 132 -1.24 -0.55 2.42
CA GLY A 132 -0.03 0.12 2.86
C GLY A 132 -0.11 0.54 4.33
N GLY A 133 -1.27 1.07 4.76
CA GLY A 133 -1.49 1.47 6.14
C GLY A 133 -1.37 0.31 7.12
N LEU A 134 -2.12 -0.77 6.88
CA LEU A 134 -2.05 -1.98 7.72
C LEU A 134 -0.66 -2.63 7.65
N GLY A 135 -0.08 -2.75 6.47
CA GLY A 135 1.24 -3.34 6.29
C GLY A 135 2.34 -2.59 7.05
N LEU A 136 2.41 -1.27 6.90
CA LEU A 136 3.41 -0.45 7.60
C LEU A 136 3.19 -0.42 9.12
N CYS A 137 1.94 -0.46 9.57
CA CYS A 137 1.63 -0.61 11.00
C CYS A 137 2.15 -1.95 11.54
N VAL A 138 1.87 -3.06 10.86
CA VAL A 138 2.32 -4.41 11.27
C VAL A 138 3.84 -4.51 11.30
N LEU A 139 4.54 -3.85 10.36
CA LEU A 139 6.01 -3.83 10.33
C LEU A 139 6.62 -2.89 11.38
N GLY A 140 6.00 -1.72 11.62
CA GLY A 140 6.54 -0.66 12.47
C GLY A 140 6.24 -0.83 13.96
N PHE A 141 4.98 -1.09 14.33
CA PHE A 141 4.53 -1.09 15.74
C PHE A 141 5.26 -2.10 16.63
N PRO A 142 5.50 -3.35 16.21
CA PRO A 142 6.22 -4.31 17.05
C PRO A 142 7.66 -3.90 17.37
N ASN A 143 8.25 -3.01 16.57
CA ASN A 143 9.68 -2.69 16.62
C ASN A 143 9.96 -1.21 16.96
N LEU A 144 9.02 -0.50 17.58
CA LEU A 144 9.12 0.95 17.85
C LEU A 144 10.39 1.35 18.62
N THR A 145 10.86 0.53 19.54
CA THR A 145 12.05 0.79 20.36
C THR A 145 13.37 0.45 19.65
N GLN A 146 13.33 -0.26 18.53
CA GLN A 146 14.52 -0.77 17.83
C GLN A 146 15.11 0.23 16.82
N GLY A 147 14.55 1.44 16.72
CA GLY A 147 15.12 2.51 15.91
C GLY A 147 14.09 3.49 15.36
N TRP A 148 14.55 4.71 15.07
CA TRP A 148 13.71 5.80 14.57
C TRP A 148 12.98 5.45 13.26
N PHE A 149 13.58 4.60 12.41
CA PHE A 149 12.95 4.19 11.15
C PHE A 149 11.68 3.36 11.37
N ASN A 150 11.62 2.54 12.42
CA ASN A 150 10.42 1.78 12.76
C ASN A 150 9.28 2.69 13.24
N MET A 151 9.62 3.78 13.95
CA MET A 151 8.65 4.83 14.30
C MET A 151 8.11 5.51 13.05
N VAL A 152 8.97 5.82 12.07
CA VAL A 152 8.55 6.39 10.79
C VAL A 152 7.63 5.45 10.03
N MET A 153 7.94 4.14 9.99
CA MET A 153 7.04 3.15 9.38
C MET A 153 5.67 3.11 10.06
N ALA A 154 5.63 3.05 11.40
CA ALA A 154 4.37 3.05 12.14
C ALA A 154 3.57 4.35 11.89
N LEU A 155 4.23 5.51 11.93
CA LEU A 155 3.59 6.80 11.67
C LEU A 155 3.05 6.89 10.25
N SER A 156 3.82 6.46 9.25
CA SER A 156 3.35 6.37 7.86
C SER A 156 2.14 5.45 7.75
N GLY A 157 2.16 4.29 8.42
CA GLY A 157 1.00 3.39 8.48
C GLY A 157 -0.25 4.07 9.03
N VAL A 158 -0.12 4.80 10.15
CA VAL A 158 -1.22 5.57 10.74
C VAL A 158 -1.74 6.65 9.79
N THR A 159 -0.86 7.41 9.14
CA THR A 159 -1.28 8.45 8.17
C THR A 159 -1.99 7.88 6.95
N LEU A 160 -1.59 6.70 6.48
CA LEU A 160 -2.27 6.00 5.38
C LEU A 160 -3.65 5.49 5.80
N ILE A 161 -3.80 4.97 7.03
CA ILE A 161 -5.11 4.59 7.57
C ILE A 161 -6.02 5.83 7.66
N TYR A 162 -5.50 6.95 8.16
CA TYR A 162 -6.20 8.24 8.13
C TYR A 162 -6.64 8.61 6.71
N THR A 163 -5.75 8.49 5.71
CA THR A 163 -6.12 8.72 4.30
C THR A 163 -7.21 7.77 3.81
N GLY A 164 -7.15 6.48 4.14
CA GLY A 164 -8.17 5.50 3.75
C GLY A 164 -9.56 5.79 4.32
N ILE A 165 -9.61 6.27 5.56
CA ILE A 165 -10.85 6.73 6.22
C ILE A 165 -11.36 7.99 5.53
N GLY A 166 -10.51 9.02 5.36
CA GLY A 166 -10.89 10.27 4.71
C GLY A 166 -11.35 10.10 3.26
N LEU A 167 -10.74 9.17 2.51
CA LEU A 167 -11.19 8.81 1.16
C LEU A 167 -12.63 8.29 1.16
N SER A 168 -13.03 7.56 2.21
CA SER A 168 -14.41 7.07 2.34
C SER A 168 -15.40 8.20 2.64
N HIS A 169 -14.95 9.27 3.30
CA HIS A 169 -15.75 10.48 3.55
C HIS A 169 -15.88 11.36 2.28
N PHE A 170 -14.78 11.58 1.56
CA PHE A 170 -14.74 12.38 0.31
C PHE A 170 -14.91 11.51 -0.95
N THR A 171 -16.01 10.74 -1.01
CA THR A 171 -16.28 9.83 -2.14
C THR A 171 -16.63 10.62 -3.43
N PRO A 172 -16.03 10.30 -4.60
CA PRO A 172 -16.37 10.95 -5.87
C PRO A 172 -17.87 10.86 -6.21
N LYS A 173 -18.48 11.98 -6.63
CA LYS A 173 -19.92 12.08 -6.97
C LYS A 173 -20.41 11.05 -7.99
N SER A 174 -19.53 10.59 -8.89
CA SER A 174 -19.83 9.57 -9.90
C SER A 174 -20.10 8.17 -9.33
N LEU A 175 -19.80 7.93 -8.04
CA LEU A 175 -20.11 6.68 -7.34
C LEU A 175 -21.42 6.78 -6.52
N VAL A 176 -22.05 7.95 -6.44
CA VAL A 176 -23.36 8.11 -5.82
C VAL A 176 -24.41 7.59 -6.81
N PRO A 177 -25.24 6.58 -6.45
CA PRO A 177 -26.29 6.09 -7.32
C PRO A 177 -27.20 7.26 -7.73
N LYS A 178 -27.41 7.45 -9.04
CA LYS A 178 -28.53 8.29 -9.50
C LYS A 178 -29.79 7.63 -9.00
N VAL A 179 -30.42 8.19 -7.96
CA VAL A 179 -31.78 7.80 -7.57
C VAL A 179 -32.64 8.06 -8.79
N SER A 180 -33.07 6.98 -9.44
CA SER A 180 -34.11 7.02 -10.45
C SER A 180 -35.34 7.57 -9.75
N SER A 181 -35.62 8.86 -9.95
CA SER A 181 -36.94 9.42 -9.75
C SER A 181 -37.87 8.66 -10.70
N LYS A 182 -38.47 7.57 -10.21
CA LYS A 182 -39.76 7.14 -10.73
C LYS A 182 -40.71 8.30 -10.45
N LYS A 183 -40.98 9.09 -11.49
CA LYS A 183 -42.13 9.98 -11.51
C LYS A 183 -43.38 9.15 -11.18
N ALA A 184 -44.26 9.80 -10.42
CA ALA A 184 -45.55 9.34 -9.93
C ALA A 184 -46.39 8.62 -10.98
#